data_AF-A0A358CS34-F1
#
_entry.id   AF-A0A358CS34-F1
#
_cell.length_a   1.000
_cell.length_b   1.000
_cell.length_c   1.000
_cell.angle_alpha   90.00
_cell.angle_beta   90.00
_cell.angle_gamma   90.00
#
_symmetry.space_group_name_H-M   'P 1'
#
loop_
_entity.id
_entity.type
_entity.pdbx_description
1 polymer ?
#
loop_
_entity_poly.entity_id
_entity_poly.type
_entity_poly.pdbx_seq_one_letter_code
_entity_poly.pdbx_strand_id
1 'polypeptide(L)'
;MRKIEGDQLLESERFRVVKLLEKCRDGKTRSKDVIEHPGSVAIVPFVDDGWVCLINVFRPAVGRTLIEIPAGTLDRVESLPAAAHRELREET
;
A
#
# COMPACT_ATOMS: atom_id res chain seq x y z
N MET A 1 -6.02 -8.54 7.27
CA MET A 1 -5.07 -9.18 6.34
C MET A 1 -4.31 -10.27 7.11
N ARG A 2 -4.10 -11.46 6.55
CA ARG A 2 -3.41 -12.57 7.26
C ARG A 2 -1.91 -12.31 7.29
N LYS A 3 -1.31 -12.41 8.47
CA LYS A 3 0.15 -12.30 8.67
C LYS A 3 0.84 -13.44 7.91
N ILE A 4 1.86 -13.18 7.10
CA ILE A 4 2.61 -14.24 6.42
C ILE A 4 3.64 -14.78 7.41
N GLU A 5 3.66 -16.10 7.54
CA GLU A 5 4.61 -16.82 8.38
C GLU A 5 5.89 -17.07 7.58
N GLY A 6 7.03 -16.63 8.11
CA GLY A 6 8.34 -16.70 7.48
C GLY A 6 9.42 -16.07 8.35
N ASP A 7 10.68 -16.16 7.91
CA ASP A 7 11.80 -15.57 8.64
C ASP A 7 11.78 -14.06 8.47
N GLN A 8 11.61 -13.32 9.56
CA GLN A 8 11.58 -11.86 9.50
C GLN A 8 12.98 -11.30 9.22
N LEU A 9 13.10 -10.52 8.14
CA LEU A 9 14.35 -9.88 7.73
C LEU A 9 14.45 -8.42 8.19
N LEU A 10 13.32 -7.71 8.22
CA LEU A 10 13.24 -6.29 8.58
C LEU A 10 11.87 -5.97 9.17
N GLU A 11 11.83 -5.14 10.21
CA GLU A 11 10.62 -4.45 10.69
C GLU A 11 10.80 -2.94 10.49
N SER A 12 9.81 -2.29 9.89
CA SER A 12 9.74 -0.83 9.72
C SER A 12 8.43 -0.33 10.32
N GLU A 13 8.26 0.99 10.40
CA GLU A 13 7.03 1.62 10.89
C GLU A 13 5.80 1.26 10.04
N ARG A 14 5.97 1.09 8.71
CA ARG A 14 4.85 0.94 7.77
C ARG A 14 4.71 -0.43 7.12
N PHE A 15 5.76 -1.24 7.14
CA PHE A 15 5.75 -2.56 6.53
C PHE A 15 6.83 -3.43 7.18
N ARG A 16 6.76 -4.73 6.94
CA ARG A 16 7.87 -5.63 7.29
C ARG A 16 8.29 -6.46 6.09
N VAL A 17 9.50 -7.00 6.13
CA VAL A 17 10.03 -7.89 5.10
C VAL A 17 10.22 -9.27 5.69
N VAL A 18 9.63 -10.29 5.04
CA VAL A 18 9.72 -11.69 5.46
C VAL A 18 10.28 -12.55 4.34
N LYS A 19 11.11 -13.53 4.68
CA LYS A 19 11.61 -14.54 3.76
C LYS A 19 10.74 -15.79 3.83
N LEU A 20 10.28 -16.24 2.68
CA LEU A 20 9.49 -17.46 2.51
C LEU A 20 10.29 -18.49 1.73
N LEU A 21 10.19 -19.75 2.12
CA LEU A 21 10.67 -20.87 1.34
C LEU A 21 9.48 -21.51 0.64
N GLU A 22 9.46 -21.44 -0.70
CA GLU A 22 8.37 -22.00 -1.51
C GLU A 22 8.87 -23.20 -2.31
N LYS A 23 8.11 -24.31 -2.24
CA LYS A 23 8.37 -25.50 -3.05
C LYS A 23 7.80 -25.29 -4.45
N CYS A 24 8.67 -25.28 -5.44
CA CYS A 24 8.31 -25.09 -6.84
C CYS A 24 7.83 -26.41 -7.48
N ARG A 25 7.15 -26.30 -8.62
CA ARG A 25 6.66 -27.45 -9.40
C ARG A 25 7.78 -28.37 -9.90
N ASP A 26 8.99 -27.84 -10.04
CA ASP A 26 10.22 -28.58 -10.39
C ASP A 26 10.81 -29.37 -9.20
N GLY A 27 10.15 -29.35 -8.04
CA GLY A 27 10.59 -30.02 -6.81
C GLY A 27 11.65 -29.25 -6.02
N LYS A 28 12.17 -28.14 -6.54
CA LYS A 28 13.18 -27.31 -5.86
C LYS A 28 12.51 -26.36 -4.87
N THR A 29 13.22 -26.04 -3.80
CA THR A 29 12.84 -24.97 -2.88
C THR A 29 13.53 -23.67 -3.30
N ARG A 30 12.78 -22.56 -3.31
CA ARG A 30 13.33 -21.23 -3.59
C ARG A 30 12.93 -20.26 -2.49
N SER A 31 13.84 -19.35 -2.14
CA SER A 31 13.55 -18.25 -1.23
C SER A 31 12.89 -17.09 -1.97
N LYS A 32 11.88 -16.47 -1.35
CA LYS A 32 11.26 -15.22 -1.78
C LYS A 32 11.23 -14.25 -0.61
N ASP A 33 11.70 -13.03 -0.83
CA ASP A 33 11.54 -11.94 0.13
C ASP A 33 10.25 -11.18 -0.23
N VAL A 34 9.38 -11.01 0.76
CA VAL A 34 8.04 -10.43 0.60
C VAL A 34 7.90 -9.22 1.51
N ILE A 35 7.46 -8.10 0.93
CA ILE A 35 7.05 -6.91 1.67
C ILE A 35 5.60 -7.10 2.11
N GLU A 36 5.37 -7.18 3.42
CA GLU A 36 4.05 -7.12 4.03
C GLU A 36 3.66 -5.68 4.34
N HIS A 37 2.82 -5.11 3.49
CA HIS A 37 2.20 -3.80 3.67
C HIS A 37 0.79 -3.95 4.25
N PRO A 38 0.32 -3.08 5.17
CA PRO A 38 -1.02 -3.15 5.77
C PRO A 38 -2.17 -2.97 4.77
N GLY A 39 -1.85 -2.52 3.55
CA GLY A 39 -2.80 -2.17 2.50
C GLY A 39 -3.00 -0.67 2.42
N SER A 40 -3.73 -0.23 1.39
CA SER A 40 -4.01 1.17 1.10
C SER A 40 -5.37 1.33 0.46
N VAL A 41 -5.91 2.53 0.53
CA VAL A 41 -7.05 2.99 -0.27
C VAL A 41 -6.59 4.02 -1.27
N ALA A 42 -7.28 4.08 -2.41
CA ALA A 42 -7.12 5.07 -3.45
C ALA A 42 -8.51 5.46 -3.92
N ILE A 43 -8.75 6.77 -4.06
CA ILE A 43 -10.07 7.33 -4.31
C ILE A 43 -10.02 8.08 -5.64
N VAL A 44 -11.01 7.89 -6.50
CA VAL A 44 -11.21 8.74 -7.68
C VAL A 44 -12.36 9.69 -7.38
N PRO A 45 -12.10 10.90 -6.85
CA PRO A 45 -13.14 11.85 -6.50
C PRO A 45 -13.65 12.57 -7.74
N PHE A 46 -14.90 12.28 -8.13
CA PHE A 46 -15.61 13.04 -9.15
C PHE A 46 -16.10 14.35 -8.53
N VAL A 47 -15.76 15.47 -9.16
CA VAL A 47 -16.27 16.80 -8.81
C VAL A 47 -17.59 17.04 -9.54
N ASP A 48 -17.67 16.58 -10.78
CA ASP A 48 -18.87 16.51 -11.63
C ASP A 48 -18.70 15.40 -12.68
N ASP A 49 -19.57 15.35 -13.68
CA ASP A 49 -19.59 14.32 -14.74
C ASP A 49 -18.34 14.30 -15.63
N GLY A 50 -17.57 15.39 -15.68
CA GLY A 50 -16.40 15.54 -16.54
C GLY A 50 -15.07 15.69 -15.81
N TRP A 51 -15.10 15.98 -14.51
CA TRP A 51 -13.90 16.37 -13.75
C TRP A 51 -13.66 15.49 -12.52
N VAL A 52 -12.39 15.12 -12.33
CA VAL A 52 -11.90 14.45 -11.11
C VAL A 52 -10.85 15.31 -10.41
N CYS A 53 -10.82 15.26 -9.08
CA CYS A 53 -9.78 15.93 -8.29
C CYS A 53 -8.51 15.07 -8.26
N LEU A 54 -7.37 15.69 -8.60
CA LEU A 54 -6.04 15.11 -8.54
C LEU A 54 -5.15 15.98 -7.64
N ILE A 55 -4.13 15.37 -7.05
CA ILE A 55 -3.20 16.02 -6.12
C ILE A 55 -1.76 15.96 -6.63
N ASN A 56 -0.95 16.92 -6.20
CA ASN A 56 0.49 16.94 -6.47
C ASN A 56 1.26 16.46 -5.24
N VAL A 57 1.90 15.29 -5.34
CA VAL A 57 2.59 14.66 -4.21
C VAL A 57 4.07 14.47 -4.54
N PHE A 58 4.97 15.02 -3.72
CA PHE A 58 6.39 14.72 -3.82
C PHE A 58 6.68 13.29 -3.31
N ARG A 59 7.24 12.43 -4.16
CA ARG A 59 7.60 11.05 -3.81
C ARG A 59 9.13 10.92 -3.67
N PRO A 60 9.68 10.83 -2.45
CA PRO A 60 11.12 10.69 -2.24
C PRO A 60 11.73 9.47 -2.97
N ALA A 61 11.00 8.36 -3.04
CA ALA A 61 11.43 7.16 -3.75
C ALA A 61 11.66 7.37 -5.26
N VAL A 62 11.03 8.39 -5.85
CA VAL A 62 11.16 8.75 -7.26
C VAL A 62 11.95 10.06 -7.43
N GLY A 63 12.08 10.85 -6.37
CA GLY A 63 12.83 12.13 -6.37
C GLY A 63 12.12 13.28 -7.09
N ARG A 64 10.79 13.20 -7.29
CA ARG A 64 10.01 14.27 -7.95
C ARG A 64 8.56 14.31 -7.48
N THR A 65 7.87 15.40 -7.83
CA THR A 65 6.42 15.53 -7.68
C THR A 65 5.69 14.75 -8.77
N LEU A 66 4.70 13.96 -8.36
CA LEU A 66 3.80 13.21 -9.23
C LEU A 66 2.38 13.76 -9.11
N ILE A 67 1.63 13.65 -10.21
CA ILE A 67 0.18 13.85 -10.20
C ILE A 67 -0.44 12.51 -9.83
N GLU A 68 -1.21 12.48 -8.76
CA GLU A 68 -1.81 11.28 -8.19
C GLU A 68 -3.28 11.51 -7.84
N ILE A 69 -4.00 10.41 -7.61
CA ILE A 69 -5.30 10.45 -6.95
C ILE A 69 -5.09 10.43 -5.42
N PRO A 70 -6.03 10.97 -4.61
CA PRO A 70 -5.96 10.85 -3.16
C PRO A 70 -5.87 9.39 -2.74
N ALA A 71 -4.90 9.08 -1.89
CA ALA A 71 -4.60 7.73 -1.49
C ALA A 71 -3.78 7.69 -0.21
N GLY A 72 -4.10 6.73 0.66
CA GLY A 72 -3.32 6.55 1.88
C GLY A 72 -3.31 5.14 2.41
N THR A 73 -2.42 4.95 3.38
CA THR A 73 -2.12 3.65 3.98
C THR A 73 -3.14 3.35 5.06
N LEU A 74 -3.60 2.10 5.13
CA LEU A 74 -4.55 1.69 6.15
C LEU A 74 -3.91 1.72 7.54
N ASP A 75 -4.63 2.28 8.50
CA ASP A 75 -4.40 1.94 9.90
C ASP A 75 -4.94 0.53 10.18
N ARG A 76 -4.28 -0.23 11.06
CA ARG A 76 -4.51 -1.67 11.27
C ARG A 76 -5.92 -2.00 11.77
N VAL A 77 -6.64 -1.01 12.29
CA VAL A 77 -7.99 -1.15 12.88
C VAL A 77 -9.09 -0.48 12.06
N GLU A 78 -8.75 0.18 10.95
CA GLU A 78 -9.68 0.97 10.17
C GLU A 78 -10.36 0.12 9.07
N SER A 79 -11.64 0.39 8.81
CA SER A 79 -12.35 -0.21 7.65
C SER A 79 -11.98 0.52 6.35
N LEU A 80 -12.03 -0.17 5.21
CA LEU A 80 -11.71 0.45 3.91
C LEU A 80 -12.55 1.71 3.61
N PRO A 81 -13.88 1.74 3.85
CA PRO A 81 -14.66 2.96 3.61
C PRO A 81 -14.27 4.11 4.55
N ALA A 82 -14.00 3.82 5.83
CA ALA A 82 -13.57 4.84 6.78
C ALA A 82 -12.22 5.46 6.38
N ALA A 83 -11.26 4.61 6.00
CA ALA A 83 -9.97 5.05 5.48
C ALA A 83 -10.14 5.93 4.23
N ALA A 84 -10.98 5.49 3.27
CA ALA A 84 -11.21 6.25 2.06
C ALA A 84 -11.79 7.65 2.34
N HIS A 85 -12.74 7.76 3.26
CA HIS A 85 -13.29 9.05 3.68
C HIS A 85 -12.28 9.94 4.40
N ARG A 86 -11.46 9.36 5.27
CA ARG A 86 -10.40 10.08 6.00
C ARG A 86 -9.36 10.66 5.04
N GLU A 87 -8.79 9.82 4.18
CA GLU A 87 -7.78 10.24 3.20
C GLU A 87 -8.32 11.29 2.23
N LEU A 88 -9.55 11.10 1.72
CA LEU A 88 -10.17 12.09 0.85
C LEU A 88 -10.31 13.46 1.53
N ARG A 89 -10.68 13.49 2.82
CA ARG A 89 -10.80 14.75 3.58
C ARG A 89 -9.45 15.39 3.92
N GLU A 90 -8.39 14.59 4.05
CA GLU A 90 -7.06 15.06 4.46
C GLU A 90 -6.24 15.58 3.27
N GLU A 91 -6.43 15.02 2.07
CA GLU A 91 -5.61 15.33 0.90
C GLU A 91 -6.28 16.28 -0.12
N THR A 92 -7.59 16.55 -0.02
CA THR A 92 -8.33 17.47 -0.89
C THR A 92 -9.14 18.49 -0.11
#